data_AF-A0A963VV98-F1
#
_entry.id   AF-A0A963VV98-F1
#
_cell.length_a   1.000
_cell.length_b   1.000
_cell.length_c   1.000
_cell.angle_alpha   90.00
_cell.angle_beta   90.00
_cell.angle_gamma   90.00
#
_symmetry.space_group_name_H-M   'P 1'
#
loop_
_entity.id
_entity.type
_entity.pdbx_description
1 polymer ?
#
loop_
_entity_poly.entity_id
_entity_poly.type
_entity_poly.pdbx_seq_one_letter_code
_entity_poly.pdbx_strand_id
1 'polypeptide(L)'
;MSLFRQRTKGAVATIAAAFAALAGAGAAYAQPWQPQDDDALLLQVRTGKYVLTGDIRGYMTPGGVCVDFADTVQSLDLAVRVDKKSRRATGWIFEESHRFTLDLESNTVQNVNNSRALGKMDIVDTPEGWCVDTKVLSSWLGVTLRPDLFNSMLVLESDRELPFIAAIERKSRAARLRPKRVAFDLAQLPQADVPYQAWRTPAVDAVVRFKFENRPDKGTSLEKRYEILASGEALGASYDARL
;
A
#
# COMPACT_ATOMS: atom_id res chain seq x y z
N MET A 1 -50.08 -87.51 -38.59
CA MET A 1 -50.48 -88.28 -37.39
C MET A 1 -49.47 -88.00 -36.28
N SER A 2 -49.96 -87.94 -35.02
CA SER A 2 -49.31 -87.53 -33.74
C SER A 2 -48.95 -86.04 -33.61
N LEU A 3 -49.85 -85.15 -33.15
CA LEU A 3 -50.42 -84.93 -31.81
C LEU A 3 -49.46 -84.27 -30.78
N PHE A 4 -49.87 -83.05 -30.41
CA PHE A 4 -49.86 -82.45 -29.07
C PHE A 4 -48.53 -82.11 -28.37
N ARG A 5 -48.27 -80.80 -28.21
CA ARG A 5 -48.28 -80.16 -26.88
C ARG A 5 -48.40 -78.63 -26.96
N GLN A 6 -49.57 -78.11 -26.59
CA GLN A 6 -49.78 -76.71 -26.22
C GLN A 6 -49.18 -76.43 -24.84
N ARG A 7 -48.56 -75.26 -24.66
CA ARG A 7 -48.61 -74.51 -23.39
C ARG A 7 -48.53 -73.00 -23.67
N THR A 8 -49.69 -72.37 -23.63
CA THR A 8 -49.88 -70.94 -23.39
C THR A 8 -49.87 -70.67 -21.88
N LYS A 9 -49.32 -69.50 -21.49
CA LYS A 9 -49.42 -68.71 -20.23
C LYS A 9 -48.07 -67.96 -20.09
N GLY A 10 -47.97 -66.68 -19.81
CA GLY A 10 -48.93 -65.67 -19.39
C GLY A 10 -48.32 -64.28 -19.60
N ALA A 11 -49.18 -63.26 -19.52
CA ALA A 11 -48.81 -61.86 -19.59
C ALA A 11 -48.02 -61.44 -18.34
N VAL A 12 -46.95 -60.68 -18.53
CA VAL A 12 -46.40 -59.76 -17.52
C VAL A 12 -46.05 -58.47 -18.24
N ALA A 13 -46.77 -57.41 -17.87
CA ALA A 13 -46.46 -56.04 -18.23
C ALA A 13 -45.24 -55.56 -17.44
N THR A 14 -44.27 -54.94 -18.12
CA THR A 14 -43.31 -54.04 -17.50
C THR A 14 -43.10 -52.84 -18.42
N ILE A 15 -43.81 -51.75 -18.10
CA ILE A 15 -43.42 -50.40 -18.49
C ILE A 15 -42.21 -50.07 -17.62
N ALA A 16 -41.01 -50.04 -18.20
CA ALA A 16 -39.82 -49.52 -17.56
C ALA A 16 -39.43 -48.22 -18.26
N ALA A 17 -39.83 -47.13 -17.61
CA ALA A 17 -39.27 -45.80 -17.81
C ALA A 17 -37.76 -45.81 -17.51
N ALA A 18 -36.99 -45.01 -18.24
CA ALA A 18 -36.15 -43.95 -17.65
C ALA A 18 -35.30 -43.31 -18.75
N PHE A 19 -35.55 -42.02 -18.96
CA PHE A 19 -34.60 -41.08 -19.53
C PHE A 19 -33.22 -41.26 -18.89
N ALA A 20 -32.26 -41.80 -19.64
CA ALA A 20 -30.86 -41.78 -19.24
C ALA A 20 -30.36 -40.33 -19.35
N ALA A 21 -30.12 -39.76 -18.18
CA ALA A 21 -29.80 -38.38 -17.94
C ALA A 21 -28.56 -37.88 -18.71
N LEU A 22 -28.71 -36.71 -19.33
CA LEU A 22 -27.64 -35.72 -19.44
C LEU A 22 -27.24 -35.28 -18.03
N ALA A 23 -26.37 -36.04 -17.37
CA ALA A 23 -25.75 -35.65 -16.10
C ALA A 23 -24.22 -35.68 -16.26
N GLY A 24 -23.75 -34.77 -17.12
CA GLY A 24 -22.34 -34.42 -17.26
C GLY A 24 -22.16 -32.91 -17.10
N ALA A 25 -22.82 -32.31 -16.09
CA ALA A 25 -22.45 -30.98 -15.66
C ALA A 25 -21.10 -31.10 -14.94
N GLY A 26 -20.01 -30.91 -15.68
CA GLY A 26 -18.69 -30.80 -15.10
C GLY A 26 -18.71 -29.72 -14.03
N ALA A 27 -18.36 -30.09 -12.80
CA ALA A 27 -18.05 -29.12 -11.77
C ALA A 27 -16.92 -28.24 -12.32
N ALA A 28 -17.24 -27.00 -12.68
CA ALA A 28 -16.22 -26.00 -12.94
C ALA A 28 -15.49 -25.78 -11.62
N TYR A 29 -14.34 -26.44 -11.46
CA TYR A 29 -13.43 -26.16 -10.36
C TYR A 29 -13.02 -24.70 -10.50
N ALA A 30 -13.53 -23.86 -9.59
CA ALA A 30 -13.07 -22.48 -9.45
C ALA A 30 -11.55 -22.52 -9.29
N GLN A 31 -10.83 -22.01 -10.29
CA GLN A 31 -9.38 -21.95 -10.23
C GLN A 31 -8.99 -21.07 -9.03
N PRO A 32 -7.96 -21.46 -8.25
CA PRO A 32 -7.44 -20.58 -7.22
C PRO A 32 -6.99 -19.28 -7.87
N TRP A 33 -7.43 -18.15 -7.32
CA TRP A 33 -7.04 -16.82 -7.82
C TRP A 33 -5.52 -16.69 -7.82
N GLN A 34 -5.00 -16.08 -8.87
CA GLN A 34 -3.58 -15.78 -9.02
C GLN A 34 -3.39 -14.26 -9.13
N PRO A 35 -2.30 -13.71 -8.56
CA PRO A 35 -1.99 -12.30 -8.66
C PRO A 35 -1.82 -11.89 -10.13
N GLN A 36 -2.50 -10.81 -10.52
CA GLN A 36 -2.42 -10.20 -11.84
C GLN A 36 -2.08 -8.73 -11.71
N ASP A 37 -1.42 -8.16 -12.71
CA ASP A 37 -1.01 -6.75 -12.71
C ASP A 37 -2.22 -5.80 -12.63
N ASP A 38 -3.37 -6.19 -13.20
CA ASP A 38 -4.61 -5.41 -13.14
C ASP A 38 -5.22 -5.36 -11.72
N ASP A 39 -4.88 -6.34 -10.88
CA ASP A 39 -5.31 -6.40 -9.48
C ASP A 39 -4.33 -5.71 -8.53
N ALA A 40 -3.17 -5.26 -9.02
CA ALA A 40 -2.10 -4.70 -8.19
C ALA A 40 -2.48 -3.35 -7.59
N LEU A 41 -2.14 -3.17 -6.32
CA LEU A 41 -2.42 -1.98 -5.53
C LEU A 41 -1.14 -1.42 -4.93
N LEU A 42 -1.09 -0.10 -4.83
CA LEU A 42 -0.09 0.62 -4.05
C LEU A 42 -0.82 1.52 -3.05
N LEU A 43 -0.67 1.22 -1.75
CA LEU A 43 -1.45 1.83 -0.69
C LEU A 43 -0.54 2.60 0.27
N GLN A 44 -0.83 3.87 0.51
CA GLN A 44 -0.14 4.66 1.51
C GLN A 44 -0.79 4.47 2.89
N VAL A 45 0.02 4.23 3.93
CA VAL A 45 -0.52 4.02 5.29
C VAL A 45 -0.85 5.36 5.94
N ARG A 46 -2.05 5.45 6.51
CA ARG A 46 -2.51 6.62 7.26
C ARG A 46 -3.07 6.20 8.61
N THR A 47 -2.75 6.95 9.65
CA THR A 47 -3.39 6.78 10.97
C THR A 47 -3.74 8.14 11.57
N GLY A 48 -5.03 8.36 11.77
CA GLY A 48 -5.58 9.67 12.15
C GLY A 48 -5.14 10.79 11.20
N LYS A 49 -4.34 11.73 11.72
CA LYS A 49 -3.78 12.88 10.97
C LYS A 49 -2.39 12.63 10.40
N TYR A 50 -1.78 11.49 10.71
CA TYR A 50 -0.42 11.17 10.29
C TYR A 50 -0.47 10.26 9.05
N VAL A 51 0.33 10.62 8.06
CA VAL A 51 0.65 9.77 6.92
C VAL A 51 2.02 9.16 7.21
N LEU A 52 2.11 7.83 7.16
CA LEU A 52 3.36 7.13 7.41
C LEU A 52 4.20 7.09 6.13
N THR A 53 5.50 6.99 6.31
CA THR A 53 6.44 6.87 5.20
C THR A 53 6.50 5.42 4.75
N GLY A 54 6.44 5.19 3.44
CA GLY A 54 6.50 3.86 2.85
C GLY A 54 5.13 3.44 2.36
N ASP A 55 5.06 3.17 1.06
CA ASP A 55 3.88 2.64 0.41
C ASP A 55 3.90 1.12 0.52
N ILE A 56 2.72 0.53 0.72
CA ILE A 56 2.54 -0.90 0.84
C ILE A 56 1.93 -1.42 -0.46
N ARG A 57 2.62 -2.36 -1.09
CA ARG A 57 2.07 -3.08 -2.25
C ARG A 57 1.02 -4.08 -1.80
N GLY A 58 0.07 -4.38 -2.66
CA GLY A 58 -0.99 -5.34 -2.37
C GLY A 58 -1.76 -5.74 -3.61
N TYR A 59 -2.81 -6.52 -3.41
CA TYR A 59 -3.68 -6.95 -4.49
C TYR A 59 -5.14 -6.92 -4.08
N MET A 60 -6.00 -6.62 -5.05
CA MET A 60 -7.43 -6.91 -4.95
C MET A 60 -7.64 -8.40 -5.22
N THR A 61 -8.27 -9.09 -4.28
CA THR A 61 -8.55 -10.53 -4.39
C THR A 61 -10.06 -10.76 -4.31
N PRO A 62 -10.57 -11.95 -4.71
CA PRO A 62 -11.97 -12.30 -4.50
C PRO A 62 -12.42 -12.27 -3.03
N GLY A 63 -11.48 -12.42 -2.08
CA GLY A 63 -11.74 -12.39 -0.64
C GLY A 63 -11.71 -10.99 -0.01
N GLY A 64 -11.28 -9.98 -0.75
CA GLY A 64 -10.99 -8.65 -0.25
C GLY A 64 -9.60 -8.17 -0.68
N VAL A 65 -9.02 -7.24 0.07
CA VAL A 65 -7.68 -6.72 -0.24
C VAL A 65 -6.66 -7.46 0.62
N CYS A 66 -5.58 -7.89 -0.02
CA CYS A 66 -4.38 -8.34 0.67
C CYS A 66 -3.24 -7.33 0.47
N VAL A 67 -2.32 -7.28 1.43
CA VAL A 67 -1.16 -6.38 1.42
C VAL A 67 0.12 -7.14 1.70
N ASP A 68 1.24 -6.72 1.10
CA ASP A 68 2.54 -7.35 1.32
C ASP A 68 2.97 -7.21 2.78
N PHE A 69 3.30 -8.34 3.37
CA PHE A 69 3.65 -8.42 4.78
C PHE A 69 4.97 -7.73 5.10
N ALA A 70 5.97 -7.82 4.22
CA ALA A 70 7.27 -7.22 4.46
C ALA A 70 7.21 -5.69 4.36
N ASP A 71 6.51 -5.17 3.35
CA ASP A 71 6.23 -3.74 3.22
C ASP A 71 5.46 -3.21 4.44
N THR A 72 4.48 -3.97 4.95
CA THR A 72 3.74 -3.60 6.16
C THR A 72 4.63 -3.56 7.41
N VAL A 73 5.47 -4.59 7.60
CA VAL A 73 6.46 -4.63 8.69
C VAL A 73 7.39 -3.43 8.63
N GLN A 74 7.85 -3.04 7.44
CA GLN A 74 8.74 -1.90 7.26
C GLN A 74 8.02 -0.55 7.46
N SER A 75 6.84 -0.36 6.88
CA SER A 75 6.07 0.89 6.96
C SER A 75 5.62 1.20 8.39
N LEU A 76 5.28 0.17 9.17
CA LEU A 76 4.90 0.29 10.58
C LEU A 76 6.09 0.20 11.56
N ASP A 77 7.32 0.06 11.06
CA ASP A 77 8.55 -0.11 11.86
C ASP A 77 8.43 -1.23 12.90
N LEU A 78 7.88 -2.39 12.49
CA LEU A 78 7.71 -3.54 13.37
C LEU A 78 9.03 -4.31 13.50
N ALA A 79 9.34 -4.74 14.72
CA ALA A 79 10.50 -5.58 14.98
C ALA A 79 10.23 -7.06 14.66
N VAL A 80 9.78 -7.32 13.42
CA VAL A 80 9.51 -8.65 12.88
C VAL A 80 10.49 -8.91 11.74
N ARG A 81 11.21 -10.03 11.79
CA ARG A 81 12.10 -10.47 10.71
C ARG A 81 11.37 -11.47 9.83
N VAL A 82 11.27 -11.18 8.54
CA VAL A 82 10.74 -12.10 7.52
C VAL A 82 11.90 -12.85 6.87
N ASP A 83 11.93 -14.18 7.00
CA ASP A 83 12.89 -15.05 6.35
C ASP A 83 12.21 -15.84 5.23
N LYS A 84 12.55 -15.49 3.98
CA LYS A 84 12.03 -16.13 2.78
C LYS A 84 12.50 -17.58 2.64
N LYS A 85 13.68 -17.94 3.17
CA LYS A 85 14.25 -19.30 3.02
C LYS A 85 13.55 -20.30 3.93
N SER A 86 13.35 -19.94 5.20
CA SER A 86 12.67 -20.79 6.19
C SER A 86 11.15 -20.62 6.20
N ARG A 87 10.61 -19.81 5.27
CA ARG A 87 9.20 -19.40 5.19
C ARG A 87 8.60 -19.04 6.56
N ARG A 88 9.35 -18.26 7.34
CA ARG A 88 8.99 -17.89 8.71
C ARG A 88 9.15 -16.39 8.94
N ALA A 89 8.29 -15.82 9.77
CA ALA A 89 8.48 -14.49 10.34
C ALA A 89 8.42 -14.53 11.87
N THR A 90 9.40 -13.90 12.53
CA THR A 90 9.51 -13.91 14.01
C THR A 90 9.88 -12.54 14.54
N GLY A 91 9.33 -12.20 15.71
CA GLY A 91 9.63 -10.93 16.37
C GLY A 91 8.55 -10.51 17.35
N TRP A 92 8.27 -9.22 17.39
CA TRP A 92 7.20 -8.66 18.22
C TRP A 92 6.48 -7.49 17.52
N ILE A 93 5.22 -7.28 17.87
CA ILE A 93 4.32 -6.30 17.26
C ILE A 93 4.10 -5.14 18.23
N PHE A 94 4.56 -3.95 17.87
CA PHE A 94 4.49 -2.69 18.65
C PHE A 94 5.20 -2.69 20.01
N GLU A 95 5.10 -3.75 20.82
CA GLU A 95 5.72 -3.88 22.13
C GLU A 95 6.41 -5.24 22.25
N GLU A 96 7.52 -5.32 22.99
CA GLU A 96 8.32 -6.55 23.15
C GLU A 96 7.56 -7.71 23.79
N SER A 97 6.57 -7.40 24.63
CA SER A 97 5.65 -8.37 25.23
C SER A 97 4.76 -9.05 24.18
N HIS A 98 4.46 -8.37 23.06
CA HIS A 98 3.61 -8.85 21.98
C HIS A 98 4.38 -9.68 20.96
N ARG A 99 4.91 -10.83 21.40
CA ARG A 99 5.64 -11.76 20.54
C ARG A 99 4.75 -12.27 19.41
N PHE A 100 5.33 -12.37 18.22
CA PHE A 100 4.67 -12.83 17.00
C PHE A 100 5.55 -13.88 16.32
N THR A 101 4.93 -14.96 15.88
CA THR A 101 5.55 -15.99 15.05
C THR A 101 4.56 -16.43 13.98
N LEU A 102 4.99 -16.36 12.73
CA LEU A 102 4.27 -16.87 11.57
C LEU A 102 5.15 -17.91 10.89
N ASP A 103 4.64 -19.12 10.72
CA ASP A 103 5.36 -20.24 10.13
C ASP A 103 4.47 -20.89 9.06
N LEU A 104 4.83 -20.67 7.79
CA LEU A 104 4.03 -21.13 6.66
C LEU A 104 4.26 -22.63 6.38
N GLU A 105 5.38 -23.22 6.80
CA GLU A 105 5.64 -24.65 6.64
C GLU A 105 4.75 -25.50 7.57
N SER A 106 4.62 -25.06 8.82
CA SER A 106 3.73 -25.66 9.81
C SER A 106 2.27 -25.19 9.68
N ASN A 107 2.00 -24.22 8.80
CA ASN A 107 0.70 -23.59 8.60
C ASN A 107 0.12 -22.97 9.90
N THR A 108 0.99 -22.35 10.72
CA THR A 108 0.60 -21.77 12.02
C THR A 108 0.97 -20.30 12.15
N VAL A 109 0.13 -19.58 12.90
CA VAL A 109 0.42 -18.22 13.38
C VAL A 109 0.17 -18.17 14.88
N GLN A 110 1.09 -17.53 15.58
CA GLN A 110 1.07 -17.36 17.03
C GLN A 110 1.28 -15.89 17.37
N ASN A 111 0.36 -15.35 18.15
CA ASN A 111 0.52 -14.10 18.88
C ASN A 111 0.32 -14.36 20.39
N VAL A 112 0.39 -13.32 21.21
CA VAL A 112 0.25 -13.46 22.67
C VAL A 112 -1.10 -14.07 23.08
N ASN A 113 -2.15 -13.81 22.30
CA ASN A 113 -3.52 -14.16 22.66
C ASN A 113 -3.94 -15.52 22.11
N ASN A 114 -3.36 -15.98 21.00
CA ASN A 114 -3.74 -17.21 20.34
C ASN A 114 -2.62 -17.85 19.51
N SER A 115 -2.73 -19.17 19.37
CA SER A 115 -2.08 -19.95 18.33
C SER A 115 -3.18 -20.54 17.47
N ARG A 116 -3.12 -20.33 16.15
CA ARG A 116 -4.11 -20.85 15.21
C ARG A 116 -3.47 -21.33 13.92
N ALA A 117 -4.17 -22.23 13.24
CA ALA A 117 -3.84 -22.58 11.88
C ALA A 117 -4.17 -21.41 10.93
N LEU A 118 -3.39 -21.28 9.86
CA LEU A 118 -3.67 -20.32 8.79
C LEU A 118 -4.84 -20.81 7.93
N GLY A 119 -5.74 -19.89 7.57
CA GLY A 119 -6.79 -20.13 6.61
C GLY A 119 -6.24 -20.17 5.18
N LYS A 120 -6.99 -20.81 4.26
CA LYS A 120 -6.57 -21.00 2.86
C LYS A 120 -6.30 -19.71 2.09
N MET A 121 -6.92 -18.60 2.49
CA MET A 121 -6.77 -17.28 1.85
C MET A 121 -6.17 -16.24 2.79
N ASP A 122 -5.66 -16.66 3.96
CA ASP A 122 -5.03 -15.72 4.89
C ASP A 122 -3.76 -15.13 4.27
N ILE A 123 -3.04 -15.94 3.49
CA ILE A 123 -1.79 -15.57 2.82
C ILE A 123 -1.80 -16.14 1.40
N VAL A 124 -1.43 -15.30 0.44
CA VAL A 124 -1.18 -15.70 -0.95
C VAL A 124 0.27 -15.37 -1.31
N ASP A 125 0.97 -16.32 -1.93
CA ASP A 125 2.31 -16.08 -2.48
C ASP A 125 2.19 -15.20 -3.74
N THR A 126 2.94 -14.11 -3.75
CA THR A 126 2.99 -13.10 -4.82
C THR A 126 4.44 -12.85 -5.25
N PRO A 127 4.68 -12.25 -6.43
CA PRO A 127 6.04 -11.88 -6.85
C PRO A 127 6.79 -10.98 -5.84
N GLU A 128 6.06 -10.15 -5.11
CA GLU A 128 6.58 -9.19 -4.13
C GLU A 128 6.93 -9.88 -2.81
N GLY A 129 6.13 -10.87 -2.43
CA GLY A 129 6.25 -11.57 -1.16
C GLY A 129 4.96 -12.23 -0.73
N TRP A 130 4.65 -12.14 0.57
CA TRP A 130 3.46 -12.74 1.16
C TRP A 130 2.37 -11.68 1.24
N CYS A 131 1.33 -11.85 0.41
CA CYS A 131 0.17 -10.98 0.46
C CYS A 131 -0.80 -11.51 1.52
N VAL A 132 -0.99 -10.76 2.59
CA VAL A 132 -1.82 -11.16 3.73
C VAL A 132 -3.14 -10.42 3.66
N ASP A 133 -4.25 -11.13 3.82
CA ASP A 133 -5.56 -10.49 3.89
C ASP A 133 -5.61 -9.44 5.01
N THR A 134 -6.11 -8.25 4.68
CA THR A 134 -6.10 -7.10 5.59
C THR A 134 -6.91 -7.32 6.87
N LYS A 135 -7.97 -8.14 6.86
CA LYS A 135 -8.76 -8.47 8.06
C LYS A 135 -7.99 -9.46 8.93
N VAL A 136 -7.32 -10.42 8.31
CA VAL A 136 -6.44 -11.36 9.00
C VAL A 136 -5.27 -10.62 9.66
N LEU A 137 -4.63 -9.73 8.91
CA LEU A 137 -3.52 -8.92 9.40
C LEU A 137 -3.94 -7.97 10.52
N SER A 138 -5.13 -7.37 10.42
CA SER A 138 -5.76 -6.60 11.51
C SER A 138 -5.84 -7.40 12.80
N SER A 139 -6.31 -8.65 12.71
CA SER A 139 -6.40 -9.55 13.87
C SER A 139 -5.04 -9.90 14.47
N TRP A 140 -4.00 -10.05 13.64
CA TRP A 140 -2.65 -10.34 14.13
C TRP A 140 -2.04 -9.14 14.86
N LEU A 141 -2.23 -7.94 14.30
CA LEU A 141 -1.66 -6.71 14.82
C LEU A 141 -2.44 -6.13 16.01
N GLY A 142 -3.71 -6.51 16.17
CA GLY A 142 -4.61 -5.91 17.17
C GLY A 142 -4.94 -4.45 16.85
N VAL A 143 -5.05 -4.14 15.55
CA VAL A 143 -5.48 -2.83 15.01
C VAL A 143 -6.46 -3.07 13.88
N THR A 144 -7.21 -2.06 13.49
CA THR A 144 -8.11 -2.14 12.33
C THR A 144 -7.40 -1.56 11.11
N LEU A 145 -7.23 -2.37 10.07
CA LEU A 145 -6.75 -1.94 8.75
C LEU A 145 -7.92 -1.87 7.78
N ARG A 146 -8.16 -0.69 7.20
CA ARG A 146 -9.23 -0.45 6.23
C ARG A 146 -8.63 0.03 4.91
N PRO A 147 -8.66 -0.82 3.87
CA PRO A 147 -8.29 -0.40 2.52
C PRO A 147 -9.30 0.62 2.00
N ASP A 148 -8.81 1.79 1.62
CA ASP A 148 -9.54 2.81 0.89
C ASP A 148 -8.93 2.92 -0.51
N LEU A 149 -9.50 2.14 -1.43
CA LEU A 149 -8.98 2.02 -2.79
C LEU A 149 -9.14 3.31 -3.59
N PHE A 150 -10.15 4.13 -3.29
CA PHE A 150 -10.40 5.39 -3.98
C PHE A 150 -9.29 6.41 -3.68
N ASN A 151 -8.81 6.44 -2.43
CA ASN A 151 -7.73 7.32 -2.01
C ASN A 151 -6.33 6.66 -2.08
N SER A 152 -6.26 5.39 -2.51
CA SER A 152 -5.03 4.57 -2.47
C SER A 152 -4.40 4.56 -1.07
N MET A 153 -5.23 4.38 -0.04
CA MET A 153 -4.79 4.41 1.36
C MET A 153 -5.08 3.10 2.08
N LEU A 154 -4.21 2.76 3.03
CA LEU A 154 -4.49 1.78 4.07
C LEU A 154 -4.69 2.54 5.38
N VAL A 155 -5.95 2.73 5.78
CA VAL A 155 -6.30 3.45 7.00
C VAL A 155 -6.12 2.53 8.20
N LEU A 156 -5.22 2.91 9.10
CA LEU A 156 -4.93 2.21 10.34
C LEU A 156 -5.58 2.94 11.52
N GLU A 157 -6.50 2.23 12.18
CA GLU A 157 -7.21 2.68 13.37
C GLU A 157 -6.81 1.80 14.58
N SER A 158 -6.53 2.42 15.73
CA SER A 158 -6.21 1.71 16.96
C SER A 158 -6.80 2.45 18.16
N ASP A 159 -7.33 1.69 19.12
CA ASP A 159 -7.88 2.23 20.37
C ASP A 159 -6.80 2.63 21.38
N ARG A 160 -5.55 2.21 21.12
CA ARG A 160 -4.37 2.53 21.94
C ARG A 160 -3.42 3.45 21.19
N GLU A 161 -2.65 4.25 21.94
CA GLU A 161 -1.59 5.05 21.35
C GLU A 161 -0.44 4.14 20.88
N LEU A 162 -0.18 4.13 19.58
CA LEU A 162 0.85 3.28 18.99
C LEU A 162 2.25 3.89 19.23
N PRO A 163 3.28 3.08 19.54
CA PRO A 163 4.61 3.59 19.90
C PRO A 163 5.26 4.49 18.86
N PHE A 164 5.04 4.23 17.58
CA PHE A 164 5.55 5.07 16.49
C PHE A 164 4.87 6.44 16.44
N ILE A 165 3.60 6.54 16.83
CA ILE A 165 2.90 7.82 16.99
C ILE A 165 3.48 8.61 18.15
N ALA A 166 3.66 7.96 19.30
CA ALA A 166 4.33 8.60 20.44
C ALA A 166 5.75 9.10 20.07
N ALA A 167 6.48 8.35 19.23
CA ALA A 167 7.79 8.76 18.72
C ALA A 167 7.71 9.98 17.78
N ILE A 168 6.74 10.02 16.86
CA ILE A 168 6.48 11.18 15.98
C ILE A 168 6.16 12.41 16.82
N GLU A 169 5.32 12.29 17.84
CA GLU A 169 4.94 13.39 18.71
C GLU A 169 6.13 13.94 19.50
N ARG A 170 6.98 13.05 20.04
CA ARG A 170 8.24 13.46 20.70
C ARG A 170 9.14 14.25 19.76
N LYS A 171 9.33 13.78 18.52
CA LYS A 171 10.11 14.50 17.49
C LYS A 171 9.50 15.87 17.18
N SER A 172 8.19 15.95 17.06
CA SER A 172 7.48 17.21 16.80
C SER A 172 7.63 18.22 17.95
N ARG A 173 7.56 17.76 19.20
CA ARG A 173 7.77 18.59 20.40
C ARG A 173 9.20 19.13 20.44
N ALA A 174 10.19 18.27 20.20
CA ALA A 174 11.59 18.68 20.12
C ALA A 174 11.83 19.69 18.99
N ALA A 175 11.19 19.52 17.82
CA ALA A 175 11.29 20.47 16.71
C ALA A 175 10.68 21.84 17.04
N ARG A 176 9.61 21.90 17.85
CA ARG A 176 9.01 23.16 18.33
C ARG A 176 9.87 23.86 19.39
N LEU A 177 10.58 23.08 20.22
CA LEU A 177 11.47 23.59 21.26
C LEU A 177 12.84 24.02 20.72
N ARG A 178 13.23 23.54 19.53
CA ARG A 178 14.39 24.10 18.83
C ARG A 178 14.14 25.59 18.64
N PRO A 179 15.05 26.48 19.09
CA PRO A 179 14.92 27.89 18.79
C PRO A 179 14.73 27.99 17.28
N LYS A 180 13.65 28.64 16.84
CA LYS A 180 13.49 29.01 15.43
C LYS A 180 14.84 29.61 15.07
N ARG A 181 15.58 28.96 14.15
CA ARG A 181 16.77 29.62 13.58
C ARG A 181 16.27 30.99 13.22
N VAL A 182 16.84 32.03 13.84
CA VAL A 182 16.53 33.41 13.51
C VAL A 182 16.50 33.43 12.00
N ALA A 183 15.33 33.76 11.43
CA ALA A 183 15.16 33.76 9.98
C ALA A 183 16.38 34.50 9.45
N PHE A 184 17.22 33.80 8.69
CA PHE A 184 18.51 34.32 8.30
C PHE A 184 18.20 35.57 7.49
N ASP A 185 18.39 36.72 8.11
CA ASP A 185 17.99 37.98 7.53
C ASP A 185 19.03 38.30 6.48
N LEU A 186 18.66 38.08 5.22
CA LEU A 186 19.53 38.36 4.08
C LEU A 186 19.97 39.84 4.07
N ALA A 187 19.22 40.73 4.71
CA ALA A 187 19.59 42.14 4.85
C ALA A 187 20.73 42.37 5.87
N GLN A 188 21.01 41.41 6.76
CA GLN A 188 22.13 41.46 7.71
C GLN A 188 23.43 40.91 7.13
N LEU A 189 23.39 40.33 5.93
CA LEU A 189 24.61 39.97 5.22
C LEU A 189 25.40 41.24 4.88
N PRO A 190 26.73 41.25 5.08
CA PRO A 190 27.56 42.37 4.65
C PRO A 190 27.38 42.57 3.14
N GLN A 191 26.90 43.74 2.76
CA GLN A 191 26.85 44.17 1.37
C GLN A 191 28.29 44.45 0.92
N ALA A 192 28.66 43.92 -0.23
CA ALA A 192 29.95 44.22 -0.83
C ALA A 192 29.85 45.58 -1.54
N ASP A 193 30.48 46.62 -0.98
CA ASP A 193 30.64 47.91 -1.67
C ASP A 193 31.59 47.72 -2.85
N VAL A 194 31.01 47.55 -4.04
CA VAL A 194 31.77 47.47 -5.29
C VAL A 194 31.93 48.87 -5.88
N PRO A 195 33.17 49.32 -6.18
CA PRO A 195 33.36 50.61 -6.82
C PRO A 195 32.70 50.62 -8.19
N TYR A 196 32.06 51.75 -8.48
CA TYR A 196 31.33 51.99 -9.72
C TYR A 196 32.22 51.82 -10.96
N GLN A 197 31.72 51.15 -12.00
CA GLN A 197 32.38 51.05 -13.30
C GLN A 197 31.50 51.65 -14.40
N ALA A 198 32.12 52.40 -15.33
CA ALA A 198 31.41 52.97 -16.48
C ALA A 198 30.69 51.91 -17.34
N TRP A 199 31.14 50.65 -17.24
CA TRP A 199 30.54 49.48 -17.86
C TRP A 199 30.79 48.25 -16.98
N ARG A 200 29.72 47.58 -16.53
CA ARG A 200 29.78 46.25 -15.90
C ARG A 200 28.91 45.29 -16.71
N THR A 201 29.47 44.15 -17.10
CA THR A 201 28.74 43.13 -17.87
C THR A 201 27.46 42.75 -17.13
N PRO A 202 26.28 42.87 -17.75
CA PRO A 202 25.03 42.55 -17.09
C PRO A 202 24.92 41.05 -16.80
N ALA A 203 24.31 40.71 -15.67
CA ALA A 203 23.99 39.35 -15.30
C ALA A 203 22.47 39.16 -15.27
N VAL A 204 21.99 38.02 -15.77
CA VAL A 204 20.57 37.65 -15.76
C VAL A 204 20.44 36.24 -15.22
N ASP A 205 19.65 36.08 -14.16
CA ASP A 205 19.26 34.79 -13.58
C ASP A 205 17.76 34.57 -13.81
N ALA A 206 17.38 33.34 -14.13
CA ALA A 206 16.01 32.98 -14.45
C ALA A 206 15.62 31.67 -13.77
N VAL A 207 14.62 31.73 -12.89
CA VAL A 207 14.06 30.58 -12.19
C VAL A 207 12.71 30.24 -12.80
N VAL A 208 12.61 29.06 -13.41
CA VAL A 208 11.36 28.58 -14.01
C VAL A 208 10.85 27.35 -13.27
N ARG A 209 9.59 27.38 -12.84
CA ARG A 209 8.90 26.28 -12.15
C ARG A 209 7.69 25.85 -12.95
N PHE A 210 7.62 24.55 -13.24
CA PHE A 210 6.48 23.89 -13.87
C PHE A 210 5.86 22.92 -12.88
N LYS A 211 4.54 22.98 -12.69
CA LYS A 211 3.78 22.03 -11.89
C LYS A 211 2.66 21.45 -12.74
N PHE A 212 2.66 20.14 -12.85
CA PHE A 212 1.62 19.37 -13.54
C PHE A 212 0.82 18.61 -12.49
N GLU A 213 -0.50 18.76 -12.51
CA GLU A 213 -1.40 18.09 -11.58
C GLU A 213 -2.61 17.55 -12.36
N ASN A 214 -2.87 16.25 -12.26
CA ASN A 214 -4.02 15.63 -12.91
C ASN A 214 -5.05 15.28 -11.84
N ARG A 215 -6.23 15.92 -11.86
CA ARG A 215 -7.34 15.58 -10.96
C ARG A 215 -8.41 14.79 -11.70
N PRO A 216 -8.84 13.63 -11.19
CA PRO A 216 -9.93 12.83 -11.78
C PRO A 216 -11.20 13.65 -12.04
N ASP A 217 -11.55 14.57 -11.14
CA ASP A 217 -12.80 15.33 -11.21
C ASP A 217 -12.68 16.73 -11.85
N LYS A 218 -11.45 17.23 -12.08
CA LYS A 218 -11.20 18.61 -12.56
C LYS A 218 -10.30 18.71 -13.80
N GLY A 219 -9.83 17.58 -14.33
CA GLY A 219 -8.91 17.52 -15.46
C GLY A 219 -7.47 17.88 -15.08
N THR A 220 -6.64 18.06 -16.11
CA THR A 220 -5.21 18.38 -15.96
C THR A 220 -4.99 19.87 -15.80
N SER A 221 -4.30 20.28 -14.74
CA SER A 221 -3.81 21.66 -14.55
C SER A 221 -2.30 21.74 -14.74
N LEU A 222 -1.88 22.78 -15.46
CA LEU A 222 -0.48 23.13 -15.67
C LEU A 222 -0.26 24.53 -15.09
N GLU A 223 0.50 24.60 -14.01
CA GLU A 223 0.91 25.86 -13.40
C GLU A 223 2.35 26.16 -13.79
N LYS A 224 2.59 27.36 -14.34
CA LYS A 224 3.91 27.85 -14.73
C LYS A 224 4.20 29.11 -13.92
N ARG A 225 5.32 29.12 -13.22
CA ARG A 225 5.85 30.34 -12.58
C ARG A 225 7.26 30.59 -13.09
N TYR A 226 7.54 31.82 -13.47
CA TYR A 226 8.89 32.26 -13.81
C TYR A 226 9.24 33.46 -12.94
N GLU A 227 10.54 33.63 -12.70
CA GLU A 227 11.10 34.78 -12.02
C GLU A 227 12.45 35.09 -12.69
N ILE A 228 12.67 36.33 -13.11
CA ILE A 228 13.88 36.79 -13.78
C ILE A 228 14.47 37.93 -12.96
N LEU A 229 15.76 37.83 -12.66
CA LEU A 229 16.55 38.83 -11.96
C LEU A 229 17.64 39.32 -12.92
N ALA A 230 17.73 40.63 -13.14
CA ALA A 230 18.76 41.23 -13.98
C ALA A 230 19.45 42.37 -13.24
N SER A 231 20.78 42.41 -13.32
CA SER A 231 21.58 43.51 -12.77
C SER A 231 22.71 43.93 -13.72
N GLY A 232 23.06 45.21 -13.74
CA GLY A 232 24.15 45.74 -14.56
C GLY A 232 24.44 47.22 -14.34
N GLU A 233 25.58 47.69 -14.85
CA GLU A 233 25.97 49.11 -14.78
C GLU A 233 26.28 49.66 -16.18
N ALA A 234 25.73 50.85 -16.48
CA ALA A 234 26.04 51.59 -17.71
C ALA A 234 25.90 53.10 -17.49
N LEU A 235 26.82 53.88 -18.08
CA LEU A 235 26.72 55.36 -18.20
C LEU A 235 26.56 56.13 -16.87
N GLY A 236 27.22 55.71 -15.81
CA GLY A 236 27.09 56.31 -14.48
C GLY A 236 25.98 55.72 -13.60
N ALA A 237 25.18 54.77 -14.09
CA ALA A 237 24.01 54.26 -13.39
C ALA A 237 24.05 52.72 -13.21
N SER A 238 23.54 52.25 -12.08
CA SER A 238 23.24 50.84 -11.80
C SER A 238 21.76 50.55 -12.03
N TYR A 239 21.47 49.40 -12.62
CA TYR A 239 20.12 48.96 -12.94
C TYR A 239 19.88 47.58 -12.34
N ASP A 240 18.82 47.44 -11.56
CA ASP A 240 18.35 46.18 -11.01
C ASP A 240 16.87 46.00 -11.38
N ALA A 241 16.52 44.83 -11.94
CA ALA A 241 15.16 44.52 -12.35
C ALA A 241 14.76 43.10 -11.91
N ARG A 242 13.50 42.95 -11.48
CA ARG A 242 12.88 41.67 -11.11
C ARG A 242 11.53 41.53 -11.80
N LEU A 243 11.32 40.42 -12.51
CA LEU A 243 10.15 40.14 -13.35
C LEU A 243 9.58 38.75 -13.11
#